data_AF-A0A6P0MZF2-F1
#
_entry.id   AF-A0A6P0MZF2-F1
#
_cell.length_a   1.000
_cell.length_b   1.000
_cell.length_c   1.000
_cell.angle_alpha   90.00
_cell.angle_beta   90.00
_cell.angle_gamma   90.00
#
_symmetry.space_group_name_H-M   'P 1'
#
loop_
_entity.id
_entity.type
_entity.pdbx_description
1 polymer ?
#
loop_
_entity_poly.entity_id
_entity_poly.type
_entity_poly.pdbx_seq_one_letter_code
_entity_poly.pdbx_strand_id
1 'polypeptide(L)'
;MSESENPTLLKGVFKSLKRFWLLVIGVVLVITLVIAWPLISNSPVRYADINDHFKYGSIGSEPLNGVPYWIWKVLPAIFPDKLPGEGYASLGFIYEPGQDRPIGFSKRRIFVDRVGLNCAVCHAGTVRDTPDSTPRVITTMPSNTVDLGGYIKLISEVAFDPRFNADRILAEIAAQGEKFNPIQKLMYRYLVIPQTRDALMAQGSLLAFLNNQPDRGPGRVDTFNPYKSLQFRFPMDQLDPDELIGGADFPSIWNQK
;
A
#
# COMPACT_ATOMS: atom_id res chain seq x y z
N MET A 1 0.88 -14.98 78.84
CA MET A 1 1.42 -14.85 77.46
C MET A 1 0.29 -14.43 76.56
N SER A 2 0.19 -13.13 76.26
CA SER A 2 -0.74 -12.58 75.28
C SER A 2 0.08 -11.64 74.41
N GLU A 3 0.43 -12.11 73.22
CA GLU A 3 1.07 -11.31 72.19
C GLU A 3 0.06 -10.26 71.70
N SER A 4 0.36 -9.00 71.94
CA SER A 4 -0.37 -7.89 71.33
C SER A 4 0.06 -7.77 69.86
N GLU A 5 -0.67 -8.39 68.95
CA GLU A 5 -0.53 -8.12 67.52
C GLU A 5 -0.82 -6.63 67.25
N ASN A 6 0.21 -5.92 66.79
CA ASN A 6 0.20 -4.46 66.64
C ASN A 6 -0.57 -4.09 65.35
N PRO A 7 -1.81 -3.57 65.42
CA PRO A 7 -2.69 -3.41 64.25
C PRO A 7 -2.23 -2.31 63.27
N THR A 8 -1.26 -1.50 63.68
CA THR A 8 -0.67 -0.39 62.91
C THR A 8 0.36 -0.86 61.88
N LEU A 9 1.13 -1.91 62.19
CA LEU A 9 2.13 -2.48 61.27
C LEU A 9 1.46 -3.16 60.08
N LEU A 10 0.42 -3.95 60.31
CA LEU A 10 -0.36 -4.62 59.28
C LEU A 10 -0.98 -3.62 58.28
N LYS A 11 -1.59 -2.52 58.77
CA LYS A 11 -2.16 -1.48 57.89
C LYS A 11 -1.12 -0.78 57.01
N GLY A 12 0.10 -0.57 57.52
CA GLY A 12 1.22 -0.01 56.75
C GLY A 12 1.71 -0.92 55.63
N VAL A 13 1.82 -2.22 55.91
CA VAL A 13 2.21 -3.25 54.94
C VAL A 13 1.16 -3.40 53.83
N PHE A 14 -0.13 -3.46 54.16
CA PHE A 14 -1.21 -3.51 53.17
C PHE A 14 -1.26 -2.25 52.27
N LYS A 15 -0.97 -1.07 52.82
CA LYS A 15 -0.89 0.19 52.05
C LYS A 15 0.33 0.22 51.11
N SER A 16 1.45 -0.35 51.55
CA SER A 16 2.67 -0.52 50.74
C SER A 16 2.46 -1.53 49.60
N LEU A 17 1.87 -2.70 49.90
CA LEU A 17 1.52 -3.70 48.88
C LEU A 17 0.54 -3.14 47.85
N LYS A 18 -0.49 -2.40 48.28
CA LYS A 18 -1.45 -1.77 47.36
C LYS A 18 -0.77 -0.77 46.42
N ARG A 19 0.16 0.05 46.93
CA ARG A 19 0.95 0.99 46.11
C ARG A 19 1.88 0.26 45.14
N PHE A 20 2.51 -0.83 45.58
CA PHE A 20 3.34 -1.68 44.73
C PHE A 20 2.53 -2.30 43.59
N TRP A 21 1.38 -2.90 43.88
CA TRP A 21 0.50 -3.48 42.85
C TRP A 21 -0.07 -2.43 41.89
N LEU A 22 -0.42 -1.23 42.37
CA LEU A 22 -0.84 -0.13 41.51
C LEU A 22 0.28 0.33 40.57
N LEU A 23 1.54 0.36 41.05
CA LEU A 23 2.71 0.64 40.23
C LEU A 23 2.94 -0.45 39.19
N VAL A 24 2.87 -1.73 39.58
CA VAL A 24 3.01 -2.86 38.66
C VAL A 24 1.93 -2.83 37.59
N ILE A 25 0.66 -2.62 37.96
CA ILE A 25 -0.44 -2.47 37.01
C ILE A 25 -0.18 -1.29 36.07
N GLY A 26 0.19 -0.12 36.61
CA GLY A 26 0.51 1.06 35.80
C GLY A 26 1.63 0.80 34.80
N VAL A 27 2.71 0.14 35.22
CA VAL A 27 3.84 -0.23 34.35
C VAL A 27 3.41 -1.22 33.27
N VAL A 28 2.66 -2.27 33.63
CA VAL A 28 2.14 -3.23 32.65
C VAL A 28 1.21 -2.55 31.64
N LEU A 29 0.36 -1.62 32.08
CA LEU A 29 -0.55 -0.86 31.22
C LEU A 29 0.22 0.02 30.25
N VAL A 30 1.27 0.72 30.72
CA VAL A 30 2.15 1.53 29.86
C VAL A 30 2.89 0.65 28.86
N ILE A 31 3.47 -0.48 29.29
CA ILE A 31 4.15 -1.43 28.39
C ILE A 31 3.16 -1.94 27.33
N THR A 32 1.95 -2.31 27.73
CA THR A 32 0.91 -2.81 26.82
C THR A 32 0.51 -1.74 25.82
N LEU A 33 0.32 -0.49 26.26
CA LEU A 33 0.00 0.63 25.38
C LEU A 33 1.15 0.95 24.42
N VAL A 34 2.40 0.91 24.86
CA VAL A 34 3.58 1.13 24.00
C VAL A 34 3.71 0.02 22.95
N ILE A 35 3.47 -1.23 23.34
CA ILE A 35 3.49 -2.38 22.40
C ILE A 35 2.29 -2.34 21.45
N ALA A 36 1.12 -1.93 21.93
CA ALA A 36 -0.10 -1.85 21.14
C ALA A 36 -0.11 -0.63 20.20
N TRP A 37 0.60 0.45 20.54
CA TRP A 37 0.58 1.71 19.77
C TRP A 37 0.95 1.52 18.28
N PRO A 38 2.02 0.81 17.90
CA PRO A 38 2.29 0.50 16.49
C PRO A 38 1.22 -0.33 15.79
N LEU A 39 0.46 -1.14 16.53
CA LEU A 39 -0.61 -1.99 16.01
C LEU A 39 -1.88 -1.18 15.71
N ILE A 40 -2.12 -0.11 16.46
CA ILE A 40 -3.26 0.80 16.28
C ILE A 40 -2.90 2.08 15.53
N SER A 41 -1.60 2.32 15.28
CA SER A 41 -1.13 3.51 14.57
C SER A 41 -1.61 3.47 13.12
N ASN A 42 -2.46 4.44 12.80
CA ASN A 42 -3.03 4.64 11.49
C ASN A 42 -2.67 6.05 11.01
N SER A 43 -1.52 6.20 10.36
CA SER A 43 -0.97 7.52 10.01
C SER A 43 -0.52 7.59 8.54
N PRO A 44 -1.10 8.49 7.73
CA PRO A 44 -0.60 8.75 6.39
C PRO A 44 0.67 9.62 6.46
N VAL A 45 1.59 9.44 5.51
CA VAL A 45 2.67 10.41 5.30
C VAL A 45 2.04 11.74 4.90
N ARG A 46 2.43 12.82 5.57
CA ARG A 46 1.93 14.18 5.32
C ARG A 46 3.03 15.01 4.69
N TYR A 47 2.63 15.83 3.73
CA TYR A 47 3.50 16.76 3.03
C TYR A 47 3.01 18.18 3.32
N ALA A 48 3.95 19.09 3.57
CA ALA A 48 3.66 20.50 3.81
C ALA A 48 3.43 21.25 2.50
N ASP A 49 4.22 20.93 1.47
CA ASP A 49 4.01 21.44 0.11
C ASP A 49 2.81 20.75 -0.55
N ILE A 50 1.96 21.54 -1.21
CA ILE A 50 0.73 21.05 -1.82
C ILE A 50 1.00 20.22 -3.08
N ASN A 51 2.07 20.50 -3.83
CA ASN A 51 2.43 19.69 -5.01
C ASN A 51 2.96 18.33 -4.57
N ASP A 52 3.78 18.28 -3.52
CA ASP A 52 4.22 17.01 -2.95
C ASP A 52 3.05 16.22 -2.37
N HIS A 53 2.11 16.91 -1.68
CA HIS A 53 0.89 16.28 -1.21
C HIS A 53 0.04 15.74 -2.36
N PHE A 54 -0.08 16.47 -3.46
CA PHE A 54 -0.81 16.00 -4.63
C PHE A 54 -0.16 14.75 -5.22
N LYS A 55 1.17 14.75 -5.38
CA LYS A 55 1.93 13.63 -5.97
C LYS A 55 1.95 12.37 -5.10
N TYR A 56 2.08 12.52 -3.78
CA TYR A 56 2.40 11.41 -2.86
C TYR A 56 1.47 11.30 -1.64
N GLY A 57 0.50 12.19 -1.48
CA GLY A 57 -0.42 12.23 -0.36
C GLY A 57 -1.46 11.10 -0.42
N SER A 58 -1.88 10.66 0.76
CA SER A 58 -2.90 9.63 0.94
C SER A 58 -4.30 10.18 0.68
N ILE A 59 -5.08 9.45 -0.12
CA ILE A 59 -6.53 9.66 -0.28
C ILE A 59 -7.36 8.61 0.48
N GLY A 60 -6.70 7.78 1.29
CA GLY A 60 -7.35 6.69 2.04
C GLY A 60 -7.58 5.41 1.24
N SER A 61 -6.88 5.21 0.13
CA SER A 61 -6.95 3.97 -0.67
C SER A 61 -6.14 2.81 -0.07
N GLU A 62 -5.14 3.11 0.77
CA GLU A 62 -4.19 2.13 1.32
C GLU A 62 -4.81 1.07 2.23
N PRO A 63 -5.80 1.37 3.11
CA PRO A 63 -6.39 0.37 4.00
C PRO A 63 -7.08 -0.79 3.26
N LEU A 64 -7.78 -0.50 2.16
CA LEU A 64 -8.56 -1.51 1.44
C LEU A 64 -7.78 -2.08 0.25
N ASN A 65 -7.19 -1.22 -0.58
CA ASN A 65 -6.59 -1.61 -1.86
C ASN A 65 -5.06 -1.51 -1.88
N GLY A 66 -4.44 -1.10 -0.76
CA GLY A 66 -3.00 -0.89 -0.71
C GLY A 66 -2.20 -2.19 -0.59
N VAL A 67 -0.99 -2.22 -1.15
CA VAL A 67 -0.07 -3.35 -1.00
C VAL A 67 0.96 -3.00 0.07
N PRO A 68 1.36 -3.93 0.97
CA PRO A 68 2.46 -3.66 1.90
C PRO A 68 3.71 -3.18 1.15
N TYR A 69 4.26 -2.03 1.56
CA TYR A 69 5.30 -1.29 0.86
C TYR A 69 6.46 -2.18 0.44
N TRP A 70 6.99 -2.98 1.36
CA TRP A 70 8.13 -3.84 1.07
C TRP A 70 7.80 -4.97 0.11
N ILE A 71 6.57 -5.50 0.13
CA ILE A 71 6.14 -6.50 -0.86
C ILE A 71 6.06 -5.83 -2.23
N TRP A 72 5.31 -4.72 -2.33
CA TRP A 72 5.19 -3.93 -3.56
C TRP A 72 6.55 -3.55 -4.14
N LYS A 73 7.47 -3.06 -3.31
CA LYS A 73 8.79 -2.58 -3.75
C LYS A 73 9.63 -3.66 -4.40
N VAL A 74 9.54 -4.91 -3.94
CA VAL A 74 10.36 -6.01 -4.46
C VAL A 74 9.73 -6.75 -5.63
N LEU A 75 8.43 -6.57 -5.91
CA LEU A 75 7.76 -7.29 -6.99
C LEU A 75 8.48 -7.17 -8.34
N PRO A 76 8.94 -5.98 -8.79
CA PRO A 76 9.63 -5.87 -10.08
C PRO A 76 10.92 -6.68 -10.16
N ALA A 77 11.65 -6.83 -9.05
CA ALA A 77 12.87 -7.63 -9.00
C ALA A 77 12.59 -9.15 -8.97
N ILE A 78 11.47 -9.57 -8.40
CA ILE A 78 11.06 -10.98 -8.36
C ILE A 78 10.43 -11.42 -9.69
N PHE A 79 9.72 -10.51 -10.36
CA PHE A 79 8.93 -10.76 -11.57
C PHE A 79 9.32 -9.85 -12.75
N PRO A 80 10.62 -9.76 -13.12
CA PRO A 80 11.05 -8.89 -14.22
C PRO A 80 10.45 -9.35 -15.56
N ASP A 81 10.17 -10.64 -15.71
CA ASP A 81 9.52 -11.26 -16.87
C ASP A 81 8.05 -10.84 -17.06
N LYS A 82 7.42 -10.28 -16.02
CA LYS A 82 6.03 -9.78 -16.08
C LYS A 82 5.94 -8.29 -16.36
N LEU A 83 7.07 -7.63 -16.60
CA LEU A 83 7.18 -6.22 -16.88
C LEU A 83 7.73 -6.02 -18.30
N PRO A 84 7.33 -4.94 -18.99
CA PRO A 84 7.89 -4.61 -20.31
C PRO A 84 9.36 -4.15 -20.24
N GLY A 85 9.90 -3.88 -19.04
CA GLY A 85 11.26 -3.43 -18.83
C GLY A 85 11.60 -3.35 -17.34
N GLU A 86 12.56 -2.49 -17.00
CA GLU A 86 13.05 -2.38 -15.63
C GLU A 86 12.06 -1.66 -14.70
N GLY A 87 11.70 -2.34 -13.61
CA GLY A 87 10.98 -1.71 -12.50
C GLY A 87 9.56 -1.28 -12.84
N TYR A 88 8.95 -0.51 -11.95
CA TYR A 88 7.67 0.13 -12.24
C TYR A 88 7.79 1.24 -13.31
N ALA A 89 8.99 1.80 -13.52
CA ALA A 89 9.20 2.83 -14.53
C ALA A 89 8.90 2.33 -15.95
N SER A 90 9.05 1.03 -16.22
CA SER A 90 8.69 0.45 -17.52
C SER A 90 7.19 0.48 -17.82
N LEU A 91 6.34 0.60 -16.79
CA LEU A 91 4.90 0.85 -16.92
C LEU A 91 4.58 2.34 -17.05
N GLY A 92 5.60 3.18 -17.27
CA GLY A 92 5.47 4.62 -17.43
C GLY A 92 5.15 5.39 -16.15
N PHE A 93 5.32 4.78 -14.98
CA PHE A 93 5.25 5.50 -13.71
C PHE A 93 6.41 6.51 -13.59
N ILE A 94 6.08 7.74 -13.18
CA ILE A 94 7.01 8.87 -13.14
C ILE A 94 7.75 8.89 -11.80
N TYR A 95 9.08 8.92 -11.82
CA TYR A 95 9.92 9.06 -10.63
C TYR A 95 10.57 10.45 -10.57
N GLU A 96 10.60 11.04 -9.39
CA GLU A 96 11.38 12.24 -9.11
C GLU A 96 12.71 11.86 -8.42
N PRO A 97 13.79 12.63 -8.62
CA PRO A 97 15.06 12.38 -7.97
C PRO A 97 14.92 12.26 -6.44
N GLY A 98 15.50 11.22 -5.85
CA GLY A 98 15.48 10.98 -4.41
C GLY A 98 14.18 10.38 -3.86
N GLN A 99 13.16 10.17 -4.70
CA GLN A 99 11.92 9.53 -4.27
C GLN A 99 12.00 8.02 -4.39
N ASP A 100 11.53 7.32 -3.35
CA ASP A 100 11.54 5.87 -3.28
C ASP A 100 10.35 5.20 -3.98
N ARG A 101 9.39 6.02 -4.43
CA ARG A 101 8.12 5.63 -5.05
C ARG A 101 7.81 6.59 -6.19
N PRO A 102 7.09 6.14 -7.23
CA PRO A 102 6.67 7.03 -8.29
C PRO A 102 5.54 7.94 -7.82
N ILE A 103 5.37 9.05 -8.54
CA ILE A 103 4.20 9.91 -8.44
C ILE A 103 2.94 9.04 -8.66
N GLY A 104 1.92 9.25 -7.82
CA GLY A 104 0.72 8.41 -7.86
C GLY A 104 0.64 7.40 -6.72
N PHE A 105 1.71 7.20 -5.95
CA PHE A 105 1.74 6.22 -4.85
C PHE A 105 1.88 6.89 -3.50
N SER A 106 0.79 6.85 -2.73
CA SER A 106 0.80 7.28 -1.34
C SER A 106 1.38 6.21 -0.42
N LYS A 107 1.74 6.60 0.80
CA LYS A 107 2.20 5.67 1.84
C LYS A 107 1.53 5.97 3.17
N ARG A 108 1.04 4.92 3.81
CA ARG A 108 0.33 4.99 5.08
C ARG A 108 0.73 3.84 5.99
N ARG A 109 0.96 4.14 7.27
CA ARG A 109 1.18 3.12 8.29
C ARG A 109 -0.17 2.56 8.75
N ILE A 110 -0.37 1.26 8.56
CA ILE A 110 -1.51 0.49 9.08
C ILE A 110 -0.98 -0.90 9.44
N PHE A 111 -0.56 -1.08 10.70
CA PHE A 111 0.19 -2.26 11.17
C PHE A 111 1.59 -2.42 10.51
N VAL A 112 1.64 -2.43 9.18
CA VAL A 112 2.83 -2.25 8.33
C VAL A 112 2.63 -1.04 7.41
N ASP A 113 3.71 -0.59 6.77
CA ASP A 113 3.60 0.45 5.74
C ASP A 113 2.90 -0.16 4.52
N ARG A 114 1.87 0.51 4.02
CA ARG A 114 1.18 0.16 2.77
C ARG A 114 1.28 1.29 1.79
N VAL A 115 1.37 0.95 0.51
CA VAL A 115 1.26 1.89 -0.60
C VAL A 115 -0.08 1.73 -1.28
N GLY A 116 -0.68 2.84 -1.68
CA GLY A 116 -1.93 2.86 -2.44
C GLY A 116 -1.81 3.84 -3.60
N LEU A 117 -2.64 3.63 -4.61
CA LEU A 117 -2.76 4.59 -5.70
C LEU A 117 -3.51 5.83 -5.20
N ASN A 118 -3.04 7.01 -5.57
CA ASN A 118 -3.69 8.30 -5.31
C ASN A 118 -4.04 8.99 -6.63
N CYS A 119 -4.62 10.19 -6.54
CA CYS A 119 -5.09 10.95 -7.71
C CYS A 119 -4.01 11.21 -8.77
N ALA A 120 -2.75 11.39 -8.36
CA ALA A 120 -1.67 11.75 -9.28
C ALA A 120 -1.30 10.62 -10.24
N VAL A 121 -1.72 9.37 -10.01
CA VAL A 121 -1.51 8.29 -10.97
C VAL A 121 -2.19 8.56 -12.31
N CYS A 122 -3.38 9.19 -12.25
CA CYS A 122 -4.17 9.59 -13.40
C CYS A 122 -3.95 11.06 -13.77
N HIS A 123 -3.60 11.90 -12.79
CA HIS A 123 -3.62 13.36 -12.91
C HIS A 123 -2.24 14.02 -12.74
N ALA A 124 -1.16 13.31 -13.06
CA ALA A 124 0.15 13.90 -13.27
C ALA A 124 0.75 13.35 -14.57
N GLY A 125 1.12 14.26 -15.47
CA GLY A 125 1.69 13.94 -16.77
C GLY A 125 3.07 14.56 -16.94
N THR A 126 3.69 14.28 -18.09
CA THR A 126 4.95 14.91 -18.48
C THR A 126 4.86 15.52 -19.86
N VAL A 127 5.56 16.63 -20.04
CA VAL A 127 5.78 17.25 -21.35
C VAL A 127 7.27 17.51 -21.53
N ARG A 128 7.70 17.56 -22.78
CA ARG A 128 9.04 17.99 -23.18
C ARG A 128 8.89 19.20 -24.07
N ASP A 129 9.70 20.23 -23.85
CA ASP A 129 9.66 21.45 -24.67
C ASP A 129 10.26 21.20 -26.06
N THR A 130 11.21 20.26 -26.15
CA THR A 130 11.78 19.70 -27.40
C THR A 130 11.97 18.19 -27.28
N PRO A 131 12.13 17.43 -28.39
CA PRO A 131 12.33 15.98 -28.33
C PRO A 131 13.46 15.52 -27.38
N ASP A 132 14.52 16.32 -27.29
CA ASP A 132 15.74 16.02 -26.51
C ASP A 132 15.72 16.58 -25.08
N SER A 133 14.75 17.43 -24.74
CA SER A 133 14.66 18.01 -23.40
C SER A 133 14.21 16.99 -22.34
N THR A 134 14.72 17.16 -21.11
CA THR A 134 14.24 16.38 -19.96
C THR A 134 12.74 16.62 -19.75
N PRO A 135 11.91 15.57 -19.63
CA PRO A 135 10.49 15.75 -19.36
C PRO A 135 10.26 16.49 -18.04
N ARG A 136 9.40 17.51 -18.07
CA ARG A 136 8.92 18.19 -16.88
C ARG A 136 7.57 17.63 -16.47
N VAL A 137 7.42 17.36 -15.17
CA VAL A 137 6.16 16.91 -14.58
C VAL A 137 5.20 18.09 -14.46
N ILE A 138 3.95 17.89 -14.88
CA ILE A 138 2.86 18.82 -14.62
C ILE A 138 1.81 18.10 -13.78
N THR A 139 1.61 18.57 -12.54
CA THR A 139 0.48 18.14 -11.71
C THR A 139 -0.82 18.64 -12.32
N THR A 140 -1.93 17.92 -12.11
CA THR A 140 -3.27 18.16 -12.70
C THR A 140 -3.42 17.87 -14.21
N MET A 141 -2.32 17.53 -14.88
CA MET A 141 -2.30 17.06 -16.27
C MET A 141 -2.81 15.61 -16.39
N PRO A 142 -3.45 15.21 -17.50
CA PRO A 142 -3.60 13.81 -17.87
C PRO A 142 -2.28 13.06 -17.79
N SER A 143 -2.23 11.94 -17.06
CA SER A 143 -1.08 11.06 -17.16
C SER A 143 -0.99 10.52 -18.58
N ASN A 144 0.04 10.88 -19.34
CA ASN A 144 0.21 10.47 -20.73
C ASN A 144 1.18 9.28 -20.89
N THR A 145 1.68 8.75 -19.78
CA THR A 145 2.76 7.74 -19.77
C THR A 145 2.39 6.48 -19.00
N VAL A 146 1.53 6.58 -17.98
CA VAL A 146 1.19 5.43 -17.13
C VAL A 146 0.35 4.41 -17.89
N ASP A 147 0.82 3.17 -17.90
CA ASP A 147 0.04 1.98 -18.25
C ASP A 147 -0.55 1.33 -16.98
N LEU A 148 -1.73 1.83 -16.58
CA LEU A 148 -2.43 1.33 -15.40
C LEU A 148 -2.98 -0.08 -15.64
N GLY A 149 -3.31 -0.43 -16.90
CA GLY A 149 -3.73 -1.79 -17.27
C GLY A 149 -2.62 -2.80 -17.02
N GLY A 150 -1.41 -2.50 -17.47
CA GLY A 150 -0.21 -3.29 -17.20
C GLY A 150 0.08 -3.44 -15.70
N TYR A 151 -0.10 -2.39 -14.90
CA TYR A 151 0.03 -2.49 -13.44
C TYR A 151 -1.02 -3.41 -12.81
N ILE A 152 -2.29 -3.29 -13.20
CA ILE A 152 -3.37 -4.16 -12.71
C ILE A 152 -3.08 -5.62 -13.10
N LYS A 153 -2.64 -5.85 -14.34
CA LYS A 153 -2.25 -7.18 -14.84
C LYS A 153 -1.10 -7.77 -14.02
N LEU A 154 -0.02 -7.01 -13.81
CA LEU A 154 1.12 -7.43 -12.98
C LEU A 154 0.65 -7.89 -11.61
N ILE A 155 -0.04 -7.01 -10.86
CA ILE A 155 -0.46 -7.28 -9.48
C ILE A 155 -1.41 -8.48 -9.41
N SER A 156 -2.27 -8.65 -10.42
CA SER A 156 -3.19 -9.79 -10.50
C SER A 156 -2.46 -11.10 -10.80
N GLU A 157 -1.48 -11.10 -11.70
CA GLU A 157 -0.75 -12.30 -12.10
C GLU A 157 0.27 -12.78 -11.06
N VAL A 158 1.01 -11.86 -10.42
CA VAL A 158 2.05 -12.24 -9.45
C VAL A 158 1.47 -13.00 -8.26
N ALA A 159 0.20 -12.76 -7.92
CA ALA A 159 -0.47 -13.41 -6.80
C ALA A 159 -0.64 -14.93 -7.02
N PHE A 160 -0.79 -15.36 -8.28
CA PHE A 160 -0.91 -16.78 -8.64
C PHE A 160 0.45 -17.46 -8.88
N ASP A 161 1.52 -16.69 -9.02
CA ASP A 161 2.86 -17.22 -9.31
C ASP A 161 3.50 -17.87 -8.07
N PRO A 162 4.08 -19.08 -8.17
CA PRO A 162 4.75 -19.75 -7.05
C PRO A 162 5.91 -18.95 -6.42
N ARG A 163 6.52 -18.03 -7.17
CA ARG A 163 7.57 -17.13 -6.67
C ARG A 163 7.04 -16.13 -5.64
N PHE A 164 5.72 -15.89 -5.58
CA PHE A 164 5.10 -15.10 -4.52
C PHE A 164 4.99 -15.93 -3.25
N ASN A 165 6.11 -16.05 -2.54
CA ASN A 165 6.21 -16.77 -1.28
C ASN A 165 7.12 -16.03 -0.29
N ALA A 166 7.00 -16.39 0.98
CA ALA A 166 7.71 -15.73 2.05
C ALA A 166 9.24 -15.79 1.91
N ASP A 167 9.78 -16.92 1.45
CA ASP A 167 11.23 -17.11 1.35
C ASP A 167 11.83 -16.19 0.29
N ARG A 168 11.23 -16.17 -0.91
CA ARG A 168 11.69 -15.32 -2.00
C ARG A 168 11.52 -13.83 -1.68
N ILE A 169 10.36 -13.43 -1.17
CA ILE A 169 10.08 -12.03 -0.86
C ILE A 169 10.98 -11.53 0.26
N LEU A 170 11.16 -12.28 1.35
CA LEU A 170 12.04 -11.87 2.45
C LEU A 170 13.51 -11.83 2.04
N ALA A 171 13.95 -12.75 1.17
CA ALA A 171 15.30 -12.71 0.63
C ALA A 171 15.54 -11.46 -0.22
N GLU A 172 14.59 -11.09 -1.08
CA GLU A 172 14.70 -9.90 -1.92
C GLU A 172 14.65 -8.60 -1.10
N ILE A 173 13.80 -8.54 -0.07
CA ILE A 173 13.76 -7.40 0.87
C ILE A 173 15.14 -7.21 1.53
N ALA A 174 15.76 -8.30 1.98
CA ALA A 174 17.09 -8.24 2.58
C ALA A 174 18.19 -7.84 1.57
N ALA A 175 18.08 -8.28 0.32
CA ALA A 175 19.00 -7.90 -0.76
C ALA A 175 18.94 -6.39 -1.07
N GLN A 176 17.77 -5.77 -0.91
CA GLN A 176 17.60 -4.31 -1.03
C GLN A 176 18.00 -3.53 0.23
N GLY A 177 18.67 -4.18 1.19
CA GLY A 177 19.30 -3.54 2.35
C GLY A 177 18.42 -3.41 3.58
N GLU A 178 17.17 -3.85 3.54
CA GLU A 178 16.27 -3.79 4.70
C GLU A 178 16.55 -4.92 5.70
N LYS A 179 16.64 -4.55 6.98
CA LYS A 179 17.00 -5.48 8.06
C LYS A 179 15.86 -5.63 9.06
N PHE A 180 14.87 -6.45 8.70
CA PHE A 180 13.80 -6.81 9.62
C PHE A 180 14.32 -7.51 10.88
N ASN A 181 13.81 -7.10 12.03
CA ASN A 181 14.02 -7.81 13.28
C ASN A 181 13.29 -9.19 13.27
N PRO A 182 13.61 -10.11 14.20
CA PRO A 182 13.03 -11.45 14.19
C PRO A 182 11.48 -11.48 14.22
N ILE A 183 10.87 -10.56 14.97
CA ILE A 183 9.40 -10.46 15.07
C ILE A 183 8.81 -10.00 13.74
N GLN A 184 9.41 -8.99 13.11
CA GLN A 184 9.00 -8.51 11.79
C GLN A 184 9.14 -9.59 10.72
N LYS A 185 10.23 -10.37 10.74
CA LYS A 185 10.40 -11.50 9.82
C LYS A 185 9.30 -12.55 10.01
N LEU A 186 9.00 -12.92 11.26
CA LEU A 186 7.94 -13.87 11.59
C LEU A 186 6.57 -13.37 11.12
N MET A 187 6.26 -12.11 11.43
CA MET A 187 5.05 -11.43 11.01
C MET A 187 4.90 -11.38 9.49
N TYR A 188 5.96 -11.00 8.76
CA TYR A 188 5.90 -10.98 7.30
C TYR A 188 5.73 -12.37 6.71
N ARG A 189 6.48 -13.36 7.22
CA ARG A 189 6.45 -14.74 6.73
C ARG A 189 5.08 -15.39 6.89
N TYR A 190 4.46 -15.26 8.06
CA TYR A 190 3.26 -16.03 8.41
C TYR A 190 1.95 -15.23 8.33
N LEU A 191 2.01 -13.91 8.28
CA LEU A 191 0.82 -13.05 8.26
C LEU A 191 0.78 -12.16 7.01
N VAL A 192 1.74 -11.24 6.87
CA VAL A 192 1.65 -10.16 5.85
C VAL A 192 1.73 -10.72 4.43
N ILE A 193 2.70 -11.59 4.14
CA ILE A 193 2.90 -12.12 2.78
C ILE A 193 1.74 -13.04 2.36
N PRO A 194 1.33 -14.05 3.15
CA PRO A 194 0.18 -14.89 2.79
C PRO A 194 -1.12 -14.08 2.60
N GLN A 195 -1.45 -13.18 3.53
CA GLN A 195 -2.66 -12.37 3.41
C GLN A 195 -2.63 -11.43 2.20
N THR A 196 -1.47 -10.88 1.87
CA THR A 196 -1.32 -10.06 0.66
C THR A 196 -1.56 -10.91 -0.57
N ARG A 197 -0.98 -12.12 -0.63
CA ARG A 197 -1.20 -13.05 -1.75
C ARG A 197 -2.67 -13.36 -1.94
N ASP A 198 -3.36 -13.73 -0.86
CA ASP A 198 -4.78 -14.09 -0.89
C ASP A 198 -5.66 -12.90 -1.32
N ALA A 199 -5.37 -11.70 -0.81
CA ALA A 199 -6.08 -10.48 -1.20
C ALA A 199 -5.87 -10.13 -2.68
N LEU A 200 -4.64 -10.24 -3.18
CA LEU A 200 -4.34 -10.00 -4.58
C LEU A 200 -4.96 -11.06 -5.51
N MET A 201 -4.99 -12.33 -5.09
CA MET A 201 -5.69 -13.38 -5.82
C MET A 201 -7.19 -13.09 -5.90
N ALA A 202 -7.82 -12.72 -4.78
CA ALA A 202 -9.24 -12.39 -4.75
C ALA A 202 -9.56 -11.18 -5.65
N GLN A 203 -8.73 -10.14 -5.60
CA GLN A 203 -8.86 -8.97 -6.48
C GLN A 203 -8.66 -9.33 -7.95
N GLY A 204 -7.62 -10.12 -8.26
CA GLY A 204 -7.33 -10.58 -9.62
C GLY A 204 -8.48 -11.37 -10.23
N SER A 205 -9.13 -12.24 -9.44
CA SER A 205 -10.33 -12.96 -9.88
C SER A 205 -11.50 -12.02 -10.22
N LEU A 206 -11.71 -10.97 -9.44
CA LEU A 206 -12.75 -9.96 -9.71
C LEU A 206 -12.45 -9.12 -10.96
N LEU A 207 -11.17 -8.94 -11.28
CA LEU A 207 -10.71 -8.14 -12.41
C LEU A 207 -10.38 -9.00 -13.64
N ALA A 208 -10.62 -10.32 -13.61
CA ALA A 208 -10.26 -11.23 -14.68
C ALA A 208 -10.91 -10.89 -16.03
N PHE A 209 -12.08 -10.24 -16.02
CA PHE A 209 -12.77 -9.75 -17.22
C PHE A 209 -11.95 -8.71 -18.00
N LEU A 210 -11.00 -8.01 -17.36
CA LEU A 210 -10.14 -7.04 -18.04
C LEU A 210 -9.26 -7.70 -19.11
N ASN A 211 -8.99 -9.01 -18.99
CA ASN A 211 -8.27 -9.77 -20.01
C ASN A 211 -9.05 -9.93 -21.32
N ASN A 212 -10.35 -9.67 -21.31
CA ASN A 212 -11.21 -9.73 -22.48
C ASN A 212 -11.35 -8.36 -23.17
N GLN A 213 -10.68 -7.32 -22.65
CA GLN A 213 -10.66 -6.00 -23.27
C GLN A 213 -9.43 -5.83 -24.16
N PRO A 214 -9.50 -5.01 -25.21
CA PRO A 214 -8.32 -4.59 -25.95
C PRO A 214 -7.30 -3.90 -25.04
N ASP A 215 -6.01 -4.09 -25.32
CA ASP A 215 -4.94 -3.35 -24.66
C ASP A 215 -5.13 -1.84 -24.89
N ARG A 216 -5.30 -1.08 -23.81
CA ARG A 216 -5.56 0.38 -23.86
C ARG A 216 -4.27 1.18 -24.03
N GLY A 217 -3.15 0.58 -23.63
CA GLY A 217 -1.83 1.21 -23.59
C GLY A 217 -1.71 2.37 -22.58
N PRO A 218 -0.57 3.06 -22.59
CA PRO A 218 -0.32 4.23 -21.76
C PRO A 218 -1.36 5.34 -21.91
N GLY A 219 -1.64 6.01 -20.80
CA GLY A 219 -2.47 7.21 -20.76
C GLY A 219 -3.98 6.98 -20.76
N ARG A 220 -4.41 5.72 -20.62
CA ARG A 220 -5.82 5.31 -20.65
C ARG A 220 -6.19 4.42 -19.48
N VAL A 221 -7.49 4.39 -19.18
CA VAL A 221 -8.06 3.57 -18.12
C VAL A 221 -9.45 3.08 -18.50
N ASP A 222 -9.87 1.94 -17.97
CA ASP A 222 -11.30 1.61 -17.92
C ASP A 222 -11.93 2.37 -16.76
N THR A 223 -12.81 3.30 -17.12
CA THR A 223 -13.34 4.29 -16.18
C THR A 223 -14.22 3.71 -15.08
N PHE A 224 -15.02 2.68 -15.38
CA PHE A 224 -16.07 2.24 -14.45
C PHE A 224 -16.22 0.74 -14.29
N ASN A 225 -15.82 -0.08 -15.27
CA ASN A 225 -16.00 -1.53 -15.15
C ASN A 225 -15.21 -2.15 -13.96
N PRO A 226 -13.97 -1.71 -13.65
CA PRO A 226 -13.30 -2.14 -12.42
C PRO A 226 -14.11 -1.85 -11.16
N TYR A 227 -14.82 -0.71 -11.11
CA TYR A 227 -15.68 -0.35 -9.98
C TYR A 227 -16.97 -1.18 -9.94
N LYS A 228 -17.60 -1.45 -11.09
CA LYS A 228 -18.73 -2.40 -11.20
C LYS A 228 -18.39 -3.73 -10.51
N SER A 229 -17.22 -4.28 -10.80
CA SER A 229 -16.77 -5.54 -10.20
C SER A 229 -16.33 -5.39 -8.74
N LEU A 230 -15.37 -4.50 -8.44
CA LEU A 230 -14.75 -4.44 -7.11
C LEU A 230 -15.69 -3.87 -6.03
N GLN A 231 -16.41 -2.80 -6.35
CA GLN A 231 -17.21 -2.04 -5.39
C GLN A 231 -18.66 -2.52 -5.35
N PHE A 232 -19.25 -2.81 -6.50
CA PHE A 232 -20.66 -3.19 -6.59
C PHE A 232 -20.88 -4.70 -6.72
N ARG A 233 -19.80 -5.50 -6.87
CA ARG A 233 -19.88 -6.95 -7.07
C ARG A 233 -20.80 -7.33 -8.22
N PHE A 234 -20.84 -6.51 -9.25
CA PHE A 234 -21.63 -6.75 -10.45
C PHE A 234 -21.13 -8.03 -11.16
N PRO A 235 -22.03 -8.91 -11.62
CA PRO A 235 -21.68 -10.10 -12.37
C PRO A 235 -21.19 -9.70 -13.78
N MET A 236 -19.88 -9.54 -13.94
CA MET A 236 -19.27 -9.04 -15.18
C MET A 236 -19.50 -9.96 -16.39
N ASP A 237 -19.86 -11.21 -16.16
CA ASP A 237 -20.29 -12.19 -17.17
C ASP A 237 -21.68 -11.89 -17.77
N GLN A 238 -22.49 -11.07 -17.09
CA GLN A 238 -23.80 -10.61 -17.56
C GLN A 238 -23.74 -9.22 -18.23
N LEU A 239 -22.56 -8.60 -18.27
CA LEU A 239 -22.39 -7.30 -18.91
C LEU A 239 -22.51 -7.48 -20.44
N ASP A 240 -23.19 -6.55 -21.10
CA ASP A 240 -23.22 -6.52 -22.56
C ASP A 240 -21.77 -6.43 -23.10
N PRO A 241 -21.38 -7.24 -24.10
CA PRO A 241 -20.05 -7.16 -24.69
C PRO A 241 -19.63 -5.75 -25.15
N ASP A 242 -20.58 -4.93 -25.61
CA ASP A 242 -20.29 -3.56 -26.04
C ASP A 242 -19.98 -2.63 -24.85
N GLU A 243 -20.55 -2.91 -23.67
CA GLU A 243 -20.28 -2.17 -22.42
C GLU A 243 -18.98 -2.62 -21.73
N LEU A 244 -18.41 -3.75 -22.15
CA LEU A 244 -17.13 -4.24 -21.63
C LEU A 244 -15.97 -3.34 -22.05
N ILE A 245 -16.10 -2.59 -23.14
CA ILE A 245 -15.05 -1.69 -23.64
C ILE A 245 -15.22 -0.30 -23.00
N GLY A 246 -14.56 -0.08 -21.85
CA GLY A 246 -14.68 1.15 -21.07
C GLY A 246 -13.49 2.13 -21.17
N GLY A 247 -12.60 1.93 -22.15
CA GLY A 247 -11.34 2.67 -22.26
C GLY A 247 -11.52 4.16 -22.57
N ALA A 248 -10.93 5.02 -21.74
CA ALA A 248 -10.86 6.46 -21.97
C ALA A 248 -9.49 7.01 -21.60
N ASP A 249 -9.11 8.13 -22.21
CA ASP A 249 -7.91 8.88 -21.82
C ASP A 249 -8.06 9.43 -20.39
N PHE A 250 -6.96 9.51 -19.64
CA PHE A 250 -7.00 10.13 -18.31
C PHE A 250 -7.43 11.60 -18.44
N PRO A 251 -8.37 12.08 -17.61
CA PRO A 251 -8.84 13.45 -17.75
C PRO A 251 -7.89 14.45 -17.10
N SER A 252 -7.84 15.66 -17.65
CA SER A 252 -7.22 16.79 -16.97
C SER A 252 -8.12 17.27 -15.85
N ILE A 253 -7.53 17.65 -14.72
CA ILE A 253 -8.28 18.28 -13.62
C ILE A 253 -7.98 19.78 -13.49
N TRP A 254 -7.09 20.31 -14.33
CA TRP A 254 -7.05 21.76 -14.56
C TRP A 254 -8.34 22.22 -15.26
N ASN A 255 -8.76 23.46 -15.01
CA ASN A 255 -9.93 24.09 -15.65
C ASN A 255 -11.27 23.35 -15.49
N GLN A 256 -11.41 22.44 -14.52
CA GLN A 256 -12.73 21.92 -14.13
C GLN A 256 -13.51 23.05 -13.44
N LYS A 257 -14.71 23.35 -13.93
CA LYS A 257 -15.61 24.42 -13.43
C LYS A 257 -16.71 23.84 -12.57
#